data_AF-A0A087TH36-F1
#
_entry.id   AF-A0A087TH36-F1
#
_cell.length_a   1.000
_cell.length_b   1.000
_cell.length_c   1.000
_cell.angle_alpha   90.00
_cell.angle_beta   90.00
_cell.angle_gamma   90.00
#
_symmetry.space_group_name_H-M   'P 1'
#
loop_
_entity.id
_entity.type
_entity.pdbx_description
1 polymer ?
#
loop_
_entity_poly.entity_id
_entity_poly.type
_entity_poly.pdbx_seq_one_letter_code
_entity_poly.pdbx_strand_id
1 'polypeptide(L)'
;MLKALIFVSFAFLVHAQYPQDYNSIPNPYQFSYDSQAIGGASSHQESGDGNGRVSGSYSLVDEDGRSRRVEYVADELGFRANIITNEPGTSNQSPADVTVSSSADDGYGGIQTLAAPPRPVADFVPPSPPVVPVQPRVQLVRVPVPY
;
A
#
# COMPACT_ATOMS: atom_id res chain seq x y z
N MET A 1 58.83 11.48 35.58
CA MET A 1 58.04 10.63 34.64
C MET A 1 56.58 10.74 35.03
N LEU A 2 55.79 11.47 34.23
CA LEU A 2 54.37 11.76 34.47
C LEU A 2 53.51 10.66 33.82
N LYS A 3 52.68 9.95 34.60
CA LYS A 3 51.73 8.95 34.09
C LYS A 3 50.41 9.64 33.76
N ALA A 4 50.03 9.65 32.49
CA ALA A 4 48.75 10.15 32.03
C ALA A 4 47.61 9.20 32.46
N LEU A 5 46.57 9.75 33.07
CA LEU A 5 45.35 9.04 33.44
C LEU A 5 44.29 9.33 32.36
N ILE A 6 43.88 8.32 31.60
CA ILE A 6 42.84 8.45 30.57
C ILE A 6 41.49 8.19 31.25
N PHE A 7 40.65 9.22 31.34
CA PHE A 7 39.24 9.07 31.66
C PHE A 7 38.50 8.61 30.40
N VAL A 8 38.10 7.34 30.37
CA VAL A 8 37.20 6.83 29.33
C VAL A 8 35.77 7.17 29.77
N SER A 9 35.20 8.21 29.17
CA SER A 9 33.79 8.54 29.31
C SER A 9 32.95 7.59 28.45
N PHE A 10 32.30 6.62 29.09
CA PHE A 10 31.24 5.83 28.46
C PHE A 10 29.96 6.67 28.41
N ALA A 11 29.62 7.19 27.25
CA ALA A 11 28.29 7.74 26.99
C ALA A 11 27.31 6.58 26.84
N PHE A 12 26.43 6.39 27.83
CA PHE A 12 25.31 5.46 27.71
C PHE A 12 24.27 6.06 26.76
N LEU A 13 24.25 5.55 25.53
CA LEU A 13 23.17 5.82 24.59
C LEU A 13 21.93 5.03 25.05
N VAL A 14 20.97 5.73 25.68
CA VAL A 14 19.67 5.17 26.04
C VAL A 14 18.87 4.97 24.76
N HIS A 15 18.82 3.73 24.28
CA HIS A 15 17.93 3.35 23.19
C HIS A 15 16.54 3.11 23.80
N ALA A 16 15.58 3.99 23.53
CA ALA A 16 14.19 3.76 23.89
C ALA A 16 13.65 2.57 23.08
N GLN A 17 13.47 1.42 23.74
CA GLN A 17 12.80 0.27 23.15
C GLN A 17 11.29 0.50 23.26
N TYR A 18 10.65 0.88 22.16
CA TYR A 18 9.19 0.81 22.07
C TYR A 18 8.80 -0.67 21.99
N PRO A 19 8.05 -1.22 22.97
CA PRO A 19 7.55 -2.58 22.86
C PRO A 19 6.68 -2.65 21.61
N GLN A 20 7.13 -3.42 20.63
CA GLN A 20 6.34 -3.76 19.47
C GLN A 20 5.32 -4.79 19.93
N ASP A 21 4.07 -4.39 20.12
CA ASP A 21 2.98 -5.33 20.34
C ASP A 21 2.65 -6.01 19.00
N TYR A 22 3.38 -7.10 18.73
CA TYR A 22 3.22 -7.92 17.54
C TYR A 22 1.84 -8.58 17.44
N ASN A 23 1.06 -8.57 18.53
CA ASN A 23 -0.30 -9.11 18.60
C ASN A 23 -1.40 -8.02 18.51
N SER A 24 -1.06 -6.81 18.04
CA SER A 24 -2.08 -5.80 17.80
C SER A 24 -2.93 -6.18 16.59
N ILE A 25 -4.15 -6.64 16.88
CA ILE A 25 -5.21 -6.79 15.88
C ILE A 25 -5.49 -5.39 15.31
N PRO A 26 -5.40 -5.18 13.98
CA PRO A 26 -5.76 -3.90 13.37
C PRO A 26 -7.17 -3.47 13.77
N ASN A 27 -7.39 -2.18 14.01
CA ASN A 27 -8.75 -1.69 14.16
C ASN A 27 -9.50 -1.81 12.82
N PRO A 28 -10.79 -2.17 12.83
CA PRO A 28 -11.61 -2.07 11.63
C PRO A 28 -11.57 -0.66 11.05
N TYR A 29 -11.54 -0.56 9.74
CA TYR A 29 -11.54 0.72 9.04
C TYR A 29 -12.43 0.66 7.80
N GLN A 30 -12.85 1.84 7.35
CA GLN A 30 -13.49 2.04 6.06
C GLN A 30 -13.10 3.43 5.56
N PHE A 31 -12.75 3.52 4.29
CA PHE A 31 -12.62 4.81 3.62
C PHE A 31 -13.22 4.75 2.22
N SER A 32 -13.46 5.92 1.65
CA SER A 32 -13.76 6.10 0.24
C SER A 32 -13.36 7.49 -0.24
N TYR A 33 -12.96 7.60 -1.50
CA TYR A 33 -12.81 8.89 -2.17
C TYR A 33 -13.19 8.79 -3.65
N ASP A 34 -13.54 9.95 -4.19
CA ASP A 34 -13.69 10.21 -5.61
C ASP A 34 -12.86 11.45 -5.95
N SER A 35 -12.05 11.37 -7.00
CA SER A 35 -11.14 12.44 -7.41
C SER A 35 -11.25 12.67 -8.91
N GLN A 36 -11.48 13.93 -9.30
CA GLN A 36 -11.42 14.37 -10.68
C GLN A 36 -10.14 15.18 -10.88
N ALA A 37 -9.46 14.94 -11.99
CA ALA A 37 -8.24 15.64 -12.39
C ALA A 37 -8.30 16.02 -13.87
N ILE A 38 -7.40 16.93 -14.28
CA ILE A 38 -7.15 17.11 -15.71
C ILE A 38 -6.56 15.79 -16.23
N GLY A 39 -7.14 15.23 -17.29
CA GLY A 39 -6.73 13.95 -17.85
C GLY A 39 -7.51 12.74 -17.35
N GLY A 40 -8.44 12.88 -16.38
CA GLY A 40 -9.24 11.73 -15.95
C GLY A 40 -9.92 11.85 -14.58
N ALA A 41 -10.40 10.71 -14.09
CA ALA A 41 -10.99 10.53 -12.78
C ALA A 41 -10.51 9.23 -12.13
N SER A 42 -10.53 9.20 -10.80
CA SER A 42 -10.24 8.01 -10.02
C SER A 42 -11.17 7.91 -8.81
N SER A 43 -11.42 6.69 -8.37
CA SER A 43 -12.13 6.45 -7.11
C SER A 43 -11.58 5.22 -6.41
N HIS A 44 -11.78 5.16 -5.09
CA HIS A 44 -11.38 4.01 -4.29
C HIS A 44 -12.28 3.91 -3.06
N GLN A 45 -12.76 2.72 -2.76
CA GLN A 45 -13.37 2.37 -1.48
C GLN A 45 -12.73 1.08 -0.94
N GLU A 46 -12.49 1.01 0.36
CA GLU A 46 -11.93 -0.17 1.02
C GLU A 46 -12.37 -0.24 2.49
N SER A 47 -12.67 -1.44 2.96
CA SER A 47 -12.77 -1.76 4.39
C SER A 47 -11.83 -2.87 4.79
N GLY A 48 -11.32 -2.76 6.02
CA GLY A 48 -10.74 -3.86 6.77
C GLY A 48 -11.61 -4.19 7.98
N ASP A 49 -11.83 -5.47 8.26
CA ASP A 49 -12.67 -5.91 9.40
C ASP A 49 -11.90 -6.01 10.72
N GLY A 50 -10.62 -5.66 10.71
CA GLY A 50 -9.70 -5.76 11.83
C GLY A 50 -9.13 -7.16 12.05
N ASN A 51 -9.68 -8.21 11.44
CA ASN A 51 -9.24 -9.59 11.61
C ASN A 51 -8.35 -10.07 10.45
N GLY A 52 -7.78 -9.14 9.69
CA GLY A 52 -6.93 -9.43 8.53
C GLY A 52 -7.69 -9.57 7.20
N ARG A 53 -9.01 -9.46 7.19
CA ARG A 53 -9.80 -9.42 5.95
C ARG A 53 -9.93 -7.97 5.48
N VAL A 54 -9.59 -7.75 4.20
CA VAL A 54 -9.73 -6.46 3.52
C VAL A 54 -10.50 -6.67 2.22
N SER A 55 -11.43 -5.78 1.91
CA SER A 55 -12.13 -5.80 0.63
C SER A 55 -12.36 -4.39 0.11
N GLY A 56 -12.34 -4.23 -1.21
CA GLY A 56 -12.47 -2.90 -1.79
C GLY A 56 -12.63 -2.93 -3.30
N SER A 57 -12.71 -1.72 -3.85
CA SER A 57 -12.59 -1.51 -5.28
C SER A 57 -11.96 -0.16 -5.58
N TYR A 58 -11.22 -0.08 -6.67
CA TYR A 58 -10.77 1.19 -7.22
C TYR A 58 -11.11 1.29 -8.71
N SER A 59 -11.23 2.53 -9.19
CA SER A 59 -11.43 2.82 -10.60
C SER A 59 -10.51 3.92 -11.10
N LEU A 60 -10.13 3.83 -12.37
CA LEU A 60 -9.42 4.84 -13.13
C LEU A 60 -10.18 5.04 -14.44
N VAL A 61 -10.34 6.30 -14.85
CA VAL A 61 -10.89 6.69 -16.15
C VAL A 61 -9.99 7.78 -16.71
N ASP A 62 -9.40 7.55 -17.87
CA ASP A 62 -8.62 8.55 -18.60
C ASP A 62 -9.55 9.41 -19.49
N GLU A 63 -9.09 10.60 -19.88
CA GLU A 63 -9.84 11.54 -20.73
C GLU A 63 -10.20 10.98 -22.12
N ASP A 64 -9.46 9.98 -22.59
CA ASP A 64 -9.69 9.28 -23.85
C ASP A 64 -10.72 8.13 -23.75
N GLY A 65 -11.32 7.95 -22.57
CA GLY A 65 -12.33 6.93 -22.31
C GLY A 65 -11.76 5.54 -22.00
N ARG A 66 -10.43 5.40 -21.89
CA ARG A 66 -9.84 4.21 -21.28
C ARG A 66 -10.17 4.16 -19.80
N SER A 67 -10.38 2.95 -19.29
CA SER A 67 -10.83 2.74 -17.93
C SER A 67 -10.35 1.41 -17.39
N ARG A 68 -10.19 1.37 -16.07
CA ARG A 68 -9.94 0.17 -15.28
C ARG A 68 -10.81 0.21 -14.05
N ARG A 69 -11.46 -0.90 -13.73
CA ARG A 69 -12.09 -1.14 -12.44
C ARG A 69 -11.55 -2.44 -11.86
N VAL A 70 -11.14 -2.39 -10.60
CA VAL A 70 -10.66 -3.56 -9.86
C VAL A 70 -11.51 -3.73 -8.63
N GLU A 71 -12.09 -4.91 -8.46
CA GLU A 71 -12.74 -5.37 -7.23
C GLU A 71 -11.84 -6.42 -6.60
N TYR A 72 -11.62 -6.36 -5.27
CA TYR A 72 -10.66 -7.25 -4.63
C TYR A 72 -11.06 -7.63 -3.21
N VAL A 73 -10.52 -8.76 -2.77
CA VAL A 73 -10.57 -9.27 -1.40
C VAL A 73 -9.20 -9.86 -1.04
N ALA A 74 -8.73 -9.54 0.15
CA ALA A 74 -7.64 -10.22 0.83
C ALA A 74 -8.21 -10.87 2.09
N ASP A 75 -8.12 -12.19 2.19
CA ASP A 75 -8.59 -12.96 3.34
C ASP A 75 -7.76 -14.24 3.51
N GLU A 76 -8.25 -15.21 4.28
CA GLU A 76 -7.56 -16.47 4.55
C GLU A 76 -7.30 -17.30 3.28
N LEU A 77 -8.03 -17.03 2.19
CA LEU A 77 -7.84 -17.66 0.88
C LEU A 77 -6.89 -16.86 -0.02
N GLY A 78 -6.12 -15.92 0.55
CA GLY A 78 -5.16 -15.09 -0.18
C GLY A 78 -5.80 -13.86 -0.82
N PHE A 79 -5.05 -13.20 -1.70
CA PHE A 79 -5.53 -12.05 -2.47
C PHE A 79 -6.21 -12.52 -3.76
N ARG A 80 -7.40 -11.99 -4.04
CA ARG A 80 -8.17 -12.28 -5.26
C ARG A 80 -8.73 -10.99 -5.82
N ALA A 81 -8.75 -10.87 -7.15
CA ALA A 81 -9.27 -9.68 -7.80
C ALA A 81 -10.02 -9.97 -9.10
N ASN A 82 -10.99 -9.13 -9.40
CA ASN A 82 -11.68 -9.06 -10.69
C ASN A 82 -11.37 -7.71 -11.34
N ILE A 83 -10.82 -7.73 -12.54
CA ILE A 83 -10.39 -6.55 -13.29
C ILE A 83 -11.26 -6.42 -14.53
N ILE A 84 -11.87 -5.25 -14.73
CA ILE A 84 -12.62 -4.89 -15.94
C ILE A 84 -11.88 -3.72 -16.59
N THR A 85 -11.46 -3.85 -17.84
CA THR A 85 -10.64 -2.83 -18.51
C THR A 85 -10.87 -2.80 -20.02
N ASN A 86 -10.62 -1.65 -20.66
CA ASN A 86 -10.53 -1.49 -22.12
C ASN A 86 -9.15 -0.96 -22.54
N GLU A 87 -8.15 -1.05 -21.66
CA GLU A 87 -6.81 -0.52 -21.91
C GLU A 87 -6.03 -1.39 -22.92
N PRO A 88 -5.40 -0.80 -23.95
CA PRO A 88 -4.57 -1.53 -24.90
C PRO A 88 -3.48 -2.36 -24.21
N GLY A 89 -3.23 -3.56 -24.75
CA GLY A 89 -2.22 -4.48 -24.20
C GLY A 89 -2.72 -5.33 -23.01
N THR A 90 -4.01 -5.25 -22.67
CA THR A 90 -4.64 -6.18 -21.73
C THR A 90 -5.29 -7.34 -22.49
N SER A 91 -5.39 -8.51 -21.86
CA SER A 91 -6.01 -9.70 -22.44
C SER A 91 -6.84 -10.44 -21.40
N ASN A 92 -7.79 -11.24 -21.87
CA ASN A 92 -8.64 -12.07 -21.01
C ASN A 92 -7.82 -13.25 -20.48
N GLN A 93 -7.24 -13.05 -19.30
CA GLN A 93 -6.35 -14.00 -18.64
C GLN A 93 -6.77 -14.18 -17.18
N SER A 94 -6.34 -15.29 -16.58
CA SER A 94 -6.52 -15.55 -15.16
C SER A 94 -5.20 -15.90 -14.45
N PRO A 95 -4.25 -14.95 -14.33
CA PRO A 95 -3.02 -15.18 -13.60
C PRO A 95 -3.24 -15.05 -12.09
N ALA A 96 -2.66 -15.95 -11.29
CA ALA A 96 -2.49 -15.78 -9.84
C ALA A 96 -3.77 -15.29 -9.10
N ASP A 97 -4.88 -16.01 -9.27
CA ASP A 97 -6.19 -15.73 -8.66
C ASP A 97 -6.79 -14.33 -8.97
N VAL A 98 -6.35 -13.74 -10.07
CA VAL A 98 -6.95 -12.56 -10.69
C VAL A 98 -7.74 -12.99 -11.92
N THR A 99 -8.93 -12.43 -12.12
CA THR A 99 -9.67 -12.53 -13.39
C THR A 99 -9.60 -11.21 -14.12
N VAL A 100 -9.20 -11.21 -15.39
CA VAL A 100 -9.18 -10.01 -16.24
C VAL A 100 -10.23 -10.14 -17.34
N SER A 101 -11.17 -9.20 -17.36
CA SER A 101 -12.17 -8.99 -18.41
C SER A 101 -11.79 -7.74 -19.19
N SER A 102 -11.02 -7.92 -20.25
CA SER A 102 -10.61 -6.90 -21.19
C SER A 102 -11.54 -6.83 -22.40
N SER A 103 -11.95 -5.61 -22.78
CA SER A 103 -12.57 -5.29 -24.06
C SER A 103 -11.62 -4.59 -25.04
N ALA A 104 -10.32 -4.52 -24.72
CA ALA A 104 -9.33 -3.96 -25.63
C ALA A 104 -9.26 -4.82 -26.91
N ASP A 105 -9.25 -4.17 -28.07
CA ASP A 105 -8.90 -4.82 -29.33
C ASP A 105 -7.42 -5.22 -29.23
N ASP A 106 -7.16 -6.50 -28.98
CA ASP A 106 -5.83 -7.02 -28.75
C ASP A 106 -4.99 -7.06 -30.03
N GLY A 107 -5.58 -6.75 -31.20
CA GLY A 107 -4.91 -6.82 -32.50
C GLY A 107 -4.41 -8.22 -32.87
N TYR A 108 -4.69 -9.22 -32.04
CA TYR A 108 -4.19 -10.59 -32.13
C TYR A 108 -5.31 -11.66 -32.02
N GLY A 109 -6.58 -11.25 -31.97
CA GLY A 109 -7.70 -12.16 -32.18
C GLY A 109 -7.95 -13.13 -31.03
N GLY A 110 -7.85 -12.65 -29.78
CA GLY A 110 -8.44 -13.32 -28.62
C GLY A 110 -7.91 -14.72 -28.36
N ILE A 111 -6.61 -14.87 -28.13
CA ILE A 111 -6.08 -16.16 -27.65
C ILE A 111 -6.34 -16.26 -26.14
N GLN A 112 -7.40 -16.99 -25.76
CA GLN A 112 -7.61 -17.47 -24.40
C GLN A 112 -6.45 -18.42 -24.03
N THR A 113 -5.46 -17.91 -23.32
CA THR A 113 -4.41 -18.75 -22.73
C THR A 113 -4.95 -19.34 -21.43
N LEU A 114 -4.97 -20.68 -21.37
CA LEU A 114 -5.44 -21.44 -20.22
C LEU A 114 -4.66 -21.05 -18.96
N ALA A 115 -5.40 -20.75 -17.88
CA ALA A 115 -4.85 -20.34 -16.60
C ALA A 115 -3.80 -21.35 -16.10
N ALA A 116 -2.60 -20.87 -15.79
CA ALA A 116 -1.62 -21.66 -15.07
C ALA A 116 -2.16 -21.94 -13.65
N PRO A 117 -1.95 -23.15 -13.09
CA PRO A 117 -2.40 -23.46 -11.74
C PRO A 117 -1.80 -22.45 -10.73
N PRO A 118 -2.54 -22.09 -9.67
CA PRO A 118 -2.03 -21.20 -8.65
C PRO A 118 -0.76 -21.82 -8.05
N ARG A 119 0.35 -21.07 -8.10
CA ARG A 119 1.53 -21.44 -7.32
C ARG A 119 1.17 -21.24 -5.84
N PRO A 120 1.57 -22.16 -4.94
CA PRO A 120 1.43 -21.92 -3.52
C PRO A 120 2.12 -20.59 -3.19
N VAL A 121 1.34 -19.64 -2.71
CA VAL A 121 1.84 -18.37 -2.19
C VAL A 121 2.69 -18.68 -0.98
N ALA A 122 3.97 -18.30 -1.03
CA ALA A 122 4.76 -18.18 0.19
C ALA A 122 4.02 -17.24 1.14
N ASP A 123 4.08 -17.50 2.45
CA ASP A 123 3.42 -16.69 3.48
C ASP A 123 3.65 -15.20 3.20
N PHE A 124 2.56 -14.48 2.93
CA PHE A 124 2.61 -13.06 2.62
C PHE A 124 3.21 -12.31 3.81
N VAL A 125 4.40 -11.73 3.63
CA VAL A 125 4.98 -10.78 4.57
C VAL A 125 4.40 -9.41 4.22
N PRO A 126 3.54 -8.81 5.07
CA PRO A 126 2.99 -7.50 4.77
C PRO A 126 4.10 -6.45 4.63
N PRO A 127 4.00 -5.52 3.66
CA PRO A 127 4.96 -4.43 3.55
C PRO A 127 4.93 -3.59 4.84
N SER A 128 6.11 -3.15 5.30
CA SER A 128 6.21 -2.28 6.47
C SER A 128 5.40 -0.99 6.24
N PRO A 129 4.62 -0.51 7.23
CA PRO A 129 3.86 0.72 7.09
C PRO A 129 4.80 1.89 6.77
N PRO A 130 4.35 2.88 5.96
CA PRO A 130 5.16 4.04 5.64
C PRO A 130 5.52 4.81 6.91
N VAL A 131 6.81 5.17 7.03
CA VAL A 131 7.29 6.02 8.12
C VAL A 131 6.63 7.39 7.99
N VAL A 132 5.71 7.72 8.91
CA VAL A 132 5.14 9.07 8.98
C VAL A 132 6.26 10.04 9.39
N PRO A 133 6.63 11.03 8.57
CA PRO A 133 7.64 12.00 8.95
C PRO A 133 7.17 12.81 10.16
N VAL A 134 7.99 12.85 11.22
CA VAL A 134 7.72 13.67 12.41
C VAL A 134 7.80 15.15 12.00
N GLN A 135 6.67 15.86 12.06
CA GLN A 135 6.64 17.31 11.89
C GLN A 135 7.48 17.96 13.01
N PRO A 136 8.52 18.76 12.70
CA PRO A 136 9.29 19.43 13.73
C PRO A 136 8.40 20.48 14.42
N ARG A 137 8.24 20.36 15.74
CA ARG A 137 7.56 21.35 16.56
C ARG A 137 8.42 22.62 16.63
N VAL A 138 8.07 23.66 15.88
CA VAL A 138 8.75 24.96 15.97
C VAL A 138 8.42 25.60 17.33
N GLN A 139 9.36 25.54 18.26
CA GLN A 139 9.30 26.29 19.50
C GLN A 139 9.84 27.71 19.22
N LEU A 140 8.95 28.71 19.12
CA LEU A 140 9.35 30.12 19.04
C LEU A 140 10.02 30.53 20.36
N VAL A 141 11.35 30.53 20.39
CA VAL A 141 12.13 31.06 21.52
C VAL A 141 12.10 32.58 21.43
N ARG A 142 11.39 33.24 22.36
CA ARG A 142 11.48 34.70 22.52
C ARG A 142 12.78 35.02 23.24
N VAL A 143 13.73 35.63 22.53
CA VAL A 143 14.98 36.13 23.12
C VAL A 143 14.69 37.52 23.74
N PRO A 144 14.97 37.74 25.04
CA PRO A 144 14.82 39.07 25.64
C PRO A 144 15.97 40.00 25.20
N VAL A 145 15.61 41.21 24.79
CA VAL A 145 16.53 42.30 24.44
C VAL A 145 16.97 43.04 25.71
N PRO A 146 18.28 43.21 25.96
CA PRO A 146 18.75 44.08 27.03
C PRO A 146 18.69 45.56 26.60
N TYR A 147 18.38 46.44 27.55
CA TYR A 147 18.34 47.90 27.40
C TYR A 147 19.74 48.51 27.30
#